data_AF-A0A803QDB9-F1
#
_entry.id   AF-A0A803QDB9-F1
#
_cell.length_a   1.000
_cell.length_b   1.000
_cell.length_c   1.000
_cell.angle_alpha   90.00
_cell.angle_beta   90.00
_cell.angle_gamma   90.00
#
_symmetry.space_group_name_H-M   'P 1'
#
loop_
_entity.id
_entity.type
_entity.pdbx_description
1 polymer ?
#
loop_
_entity_poly.entity_id
_entity_poly.type
_entity_poly.pdbx_seq_one_letter_code
_entity_poly.pdbx_strand_id
1 'polypeptide(L)'
;MGVSDDCDGGSLSSSRGSRGWGGGIKSLTRRKQVDSANDKKGPQLAKELSVPYLVAIGVGSTIGAGVYILVGTVAREHTGPALTISFLIAGIAAALSAFCYAELSSRCPSAGSAYHYSYICAGEGLAWLVGWALLLEYTLSGAAVARGISPNLGFLFGGQNNLPAFLSRQYIPGLDITVDPFAAVLVFVVTGLLSVGIKESTLAQAIVTTANVCVLLFVIIAGTYLGFKSGWVGYELPTGYFPFGVDGMLAGSATVFFSYIGFDTVASTAEEVKNPRRDLPLGIGASLSICCALYMLVSVVIVGLVPYNAMDPDTPISTAFASHGMDWASYVITVGAVTALCSTLMGSLLPQPRILMAMARDGLLPSFFSDVNERTQVPIKSTLVTGIGAAILAFFMDVSELAGMVSVGTLVAFTMVAISVLILRYVPPDEVPLPPSLHESIDSFALQYGESSKKSNGKDPKVIVISSKDSAQPLLDEVDVSVEIPLIAKHLHIGNYVMNESKRRKIAGWTIMLTCIGEFLLAYSASSLGFPSFLRYSLCGVGGALILSGLVVLTCIDQDDARHSFGHAGGVVVYLFYGRTHSSLRDAVYVPTAHADEIRHGSANYVA
;
A
#
# COMPACT_ATOMS: atom_id res chain seq x y z
N MET A 1 37.26 -45.06 29.41
CA MET A 1 36.85 -46.44 29.09
C MET A 1 35.65 -46.35 28.16
N GLY A 2 35.80 -46.86 26.92
CA GLY A 2 34.86 -46.82 25.78
C GLY A 2 34.90 -45.50 24.99
N VAL A 3 35.38 -45.32 23.73
CA VAL A 3 35.54 -46.16 22.50
C VAL A 3 34.20 -46.72 22.03
N SER A 4 33.64 -46.55 20.83
CA SER A 4 33.82 -45.76 19.58
C SER A 4 32.42 -45.84 18.87
N ASP A 5 32.00 -44.98 17.94
CA ASP A 5 32.30 -45.06 16.49
C ASP A 5 31.81 -43.81 15.72
N ASP A 6 32.63 -43.41 14.73
CA ASP A 6 32.43 -42.45 13.62
C ASP A 6 31.32 -42.94 12.64
N CYS A 7 30.61 -42.17 11.81
CA CYS A 7 30.89 -41.32 10.64
C CYS A 7 29.50 -40.72 10.23
N ASP A 8 29.25 -39.54 9.67
CA ASP A 8 29.74 -38.82 8.47
C ASP A 8 29.46 -37.31 8.69
N GLY A 9 30.25 -36.32 8.27
CA GLY A 9 31.11 -36.28 7.10
C GLY A 9 30.53 -35.43 5.96
N GLY A 10 29.99 -34.22 6.23
CA GLY A 10 29.43 -33.32 5.22
C GLY A 10 29.98 -31.90 5.32
N SER A 11 31.22 -31.70 4.87
CA SER A 11 31.90 -30.41 4.80
C SER A 11 31.22 -29.44 3.82
N LEU A 12 30.68 -28.31 4.31
CA LEU A 12 30.37 -27.16 3.47
C LEU A 12 31.68 -26.54 2.98
N SER A 13 32.01 -26.79 1.72
CA SER A 13 33.11 -26.11 1.03
C SER A 13 32.77 -24.64 0.84
N SER A 14 33.57 -23.78 1.47
CA SER A 14 33.55 -22.33 1.27
C SER A 14 34.08 -22.00 -0.13
N SER A 15 33.19 -21.90 -1.12
CA SER A 15 33.51 -21.29 -2.41
C SER A 15 33.59 -19.78 -2.25
N ARG A 16 34.79 -19.29 -1.93
CA ARG A 16 35.16 -17.87 -1.94
C ARG A 16 35.41 -17.45 -3.40
N GLY A 17 34.34 -17.34 -4.17
CA GLY A 17 34.38 -16.87 -5.55
C GLY A 17 34.57 -15.36 -5.63
N SER A 18 35.70 -14.95 -6.21
CA SER A 18 36.03 -13.63 -6.76
C SER A 18 34.83 -12.66 -6.93
N ARG A 19 34.78 -11.61 -6.10
CA ARG A 19 33.90 -10.44 -6.27
C ARG A 19 34.32 -9.66 -7.51
N GLY A 20 33.80 -10.05 -8.67
CA GLY A 20 33.79 -9.20 -9.86
C GLY A 20 32.82 -8.04 -9.67
N TRP A 21 33.21 -6.83 -10.11
CA TRP A 21 32.44 -5.58 -10.07
C TRP A 21 31.00 -5.72 -10.61
N GLY A 22 30.70 -6.72 -11.45
CA GLY A 22 29.36 -7.05 -11.93
C GLY A 22 28.41 -7.74 -10.92
N GLY A 23 28.88 -8.13 -9.73
CA GLY A 23 28.06 -8.81 -8.72
C GLY A 23 27.13 -7.89 -7.92
N GLY A 24 27.48 -6.61 -7.78
CA GLY A 24 26.67 -5.63 -7.03
C GLY A 24 25.30 -5.39 -7.68
N ILE A 25 25.25 -5.29 -9.00
CA ILE A 25 24.00 -5.03 -9.75
C ILE A 25 23.07 -6.25 -9.70
N LYS A 26 23.61 -7.49 -9.76
CA LYS A 26 22.80 -8.71 -9.62
C LYS A 26 22.19 -8.86 -8.21
N SER A 27 22.88 -8.38 -7.17
CA SER A 27 22.33 -8.33 -5.81
C SER A 27 21.13 -7.38 -5.73
N LEU A 28 21.21 -6.21 -6.38
CA LEU A 28 20.14 -5.20 -6.39
C LEU A 28 18.86 -5.66 -7.11
N THR A 29 18.97 -6.64 -8.02
CA THR A 29 17.82 -7.18 -8.78
C THR A 29 17.20 -8.44 -8.18
N ARG A 30 17.70 -8.92 -7.03
CA ARG A 30 17.17 -10.14 -6.39
C ARG A 30 15.72 -9.92 -5.98
N ARG A 31 14.82 -10.85 -6.31
CA ARG A 31 13.41 -10.81 -5.88
C ARG A 31 13.18 -11.81 -4.74
N LYS A 32 12.17 -11.56 -3.92
CA LYS A 32 11.77 -12.44 -2.82
C LYS A 32 10.73 -13.46 -3.32
N GLN A 33 10.93 -14.74 -3.01
CA GLN A 33 9.96 -15.79 -3.32
C GLN A 33 8.69 -15.63 -2.47
N VAL A 34 7.52 -15.80 -3.12
CA VAL A 34 6.18 -15.63 -2.51
C VAL A 34 5.93 -16.65 -1.39
N ASP A 35 6.48 -17.86 -1.50
CA ASP A 35 6.25 -18.96 -0.54
C ASP A 35 7.30 -19.05 0.60
N SER A 36 8.37 -18.24 0.56
CA SER A 36 9.38 -18.19 1.63
C SER A 36 8.83 -17.70 2.98
N ALA A 37 7.61 -17.17 3.02
CA ALA A 37 6.91 -16.80 4.25
C ALA A 37 6.42 -18.02 5.05
N ASN A 38 6.20 -19.18 4.41
CA ASN A 38 5.71 -20.38 5.09
C ASN A 38 6.85 -21.29 5.63
N ASP A 39 8.06 -21.21 5.07
CA ASP A 39 9.16 -22.16 5.37
C ASP A 39 10.22 -21.67 6.37
N LYS A 40 10.17 -20.41 6.83
CA LYS A 40 11.12 -19.93 7.84
C LYS A 40 10.60 -20.17 9.26
N LYS A 41 11.32 -21.02 10.02
CA LYS A 41 11.25 -21.25 11.48
C LYS A 41 11.58 -19.97 12.30
N GLY A 42 10.89 -18.86 12.06
CA GLY A 42 10.98 -17.65 12.86
C GLY A 42 9.80 -17.53 13.84
N PRO A 43 9.89 -16.68 14.88
CA PRO A 43 8.77 -16.39 15.77
C PRO A 43 7.59 -15.81 14.96
N GLN A 44 6.47 -16.54 14.95
CA GLN A 44 5.24 -16.19 14.25
C GLN A 44 4.34 -15.33 15.16
N LEU A 45 3.78 -14.26 14.60
CA LEU A 45 2.81 -13.40 15.28
C LEU A 45 1.46 -14.13 15.47
N ALA A 46 0.74 -13.80 16.54
CA ALA A 46 -0.54 -14.43 16.84
C ALA A 46 -1.65 -13.95 15.88
N LYS A 47 -2.35 -14.90 15.23
CA LYS A 47 -3.46 -14.63 14.30
C LYS A 47 -4.77 -14.38 15.04
N GLU A 48 -4.99 -13.15 15.48
CA GLU A 48 -6.11 -12.78 16.37
C GLU A 48 -7.06 -11.76 15.75
N LEU A 49 -6.65 -11.01 14.72
CA LEU A 49 -7.41 -9.89 14.16
C LEU A 49 -8.53 -10.36 13.23
N SER A 50 -9.70 -9.74 13.40
CA SER A 50 -10.89 -9.90 12.55
C SER A 50 -11.24 -8.58 11.84
N VAL A 51 -12.13 -8.64 10.84
CA VAL A 51 -12.58 -7.48 10.04
C VAL A 51 -12.92 -6.22 10.86
N PRO A 52 -13.73 -6.26 11.94
CA PRO A 52 -14.06 -5.04 12.69
C PRO A 52 -12.83 -4.39 13.35
N TYR A 53 -11.87 -5.18 13.83
CA TYR A 53 -10.62 -4.64 14.35
C TYR A 53 -9.77 -4.01 13.25
N LEU A 54 -9.73 -4.62 12.06
CA LEU A 54 -9.02 -4.05 10.90
C LEU A 54 -9.63 -2.71 10.46
N VAL A 55 -10.96 -2.61 10.42
CA VAL A 55 -11.64 -1.35 10.14
C VAL A 55 -11.34 -0.33 11.24
N ALA A 56 -11.38 -0.70 12.51
CA ALA A 56 -11.11 0.21 13.60
C ALA A 56 -9.63 0.68 13.65
N ILE A 57 -8.69 -0.18 13.26
CA ILE A 57 -7.28 0.18 13.10
C ILE A 57 -7.15 1.16 11.94
N GLY A 58 -7.68 0.83 10.75
CA GLY A 58 -7.59 1.69 9.58
C GLY A 58 -8.28 3.04 9.77
N VAL A 59 -9.46 3.06 10.36
CA VAL A 59 -10.17 4.31 10.68
C VAL A 59 -9.43 5.10 11.77
N GLY A 60 -8.88 4.44 12.80
CA GLY A 60 -8.15 5.11 13.87
C GLY A 60 -6.79 5.67 13.44
N SER A 61 -6.10 4.99 12.52
CA SER A 61 -4.85 5.46 11.92
C SER A 61 -5.07 6.55 10.88
N THR A 62 -6.27 6.67 10.32
CA THR A 62 -6.59 7.70 9.32
C THR A 62 -7.18 8.95 9.99
N ILE A 63 -8.16 8.78 10.89
CA ILE A 63 -8.85 9.87 11.58
C ILE A 63 -7.97 10.46 12.70
N GLY A 64 -7.30 11.56 12.39
CA GLY A 64 -6.47 12.30 13.34
C GLY A 64 -6.22 13.75 12.93
N ALA A 65 -4.94 14.11 12.80
CA ALA A 65 -4.51 15.50 12.55
C ALA A 65 -5.04 16.06 11.23
N GLY A 66 -5.28 15.22 10.23
CA GLY A 66 -5.88 15.63 8.97
C GLY A 66 -7.24 16.33 9.14
N VAL A 67 -8.19 15.69 9.81
CA VAL A 67 -9.54 16.25 9.99
C VAL A 67 -9.62 17.30 11.10
N TYR A 68 -8.90 17.10 12.21
CA TYR A 68 -9.03 17.98 13.37
C TYR A 68 -8.20 19.27 13.27
N ILE A 69 -7.14 19.29 12.47
CA ILE A 69 -6.18 20.41 12.41
C ILE A 69 -6.04 20.91 10.97
N LEU A 70 -5.69 20.01 10.05
CA LEU A 70 -5.34 20.38 8.68
C LEU A 70 -6.51 20.99 7.91
N VAL A 71 -7.76 20.61 8.24
CA VAL A 71 -8.98 21.26 7.74
C VAL A 71 -8.94 22.78 7.95
N GLY A 72 -8.50 23.24 9.13
CA GLY A 72 -8.46 24.66 9.48
C GLY A 72 -7.38 25.42 8.73
N THR A 73 -6.15 24.89 8.79
CA THR A 73 -4.99 25.48 8.12
C THR A 73 -5.20 25.55 6.59
N VAL A 74 -5.63 24.45 5.97
CA VAL A 74 -5.82 24.38 4.51
C VAL A 74 -7.03 25.20 4.04
N ALA A 75 -8.13 25.21 4.79
CA ALA A 75 -9.27 26.09 4.48
C ALA A 75 -8.85 27.55 4.46
N ARG A 76 -8.08 27.98 5.47
CA ARG A 76 -7.68 29.37 5.64
C ARG A 76 -6.64 29.82 4.61
N GLU A 77 -5.66 28.98 4.31
CA GLU A 77 -4.46 29.39 3.56
C GLU A 77 -4.45 28.97 2.08
N HIS A 78 -5.24 27.96 1.69
CA HIS A 78 -5.12 27.36 0.35
C HIS A 78 -6.43 27.23 -0.41
N THR A 79 -7.52 26.76 0.21
CA THR A 79 -8.71 26.34 -0.56
C THR A 79 -9.92 27.25 -0.35
N GLY A 80 -10.05 27.85 0.83
CA GLY A 80 -11.29 28.51 1.23
C GLY A 80 -12.49 27.54 1.16
N PRO A 81 -13.65 27.99 0.64
CA PRO A 81 -14.85 27.17 0.54
C PRO A 81 -14.72 25.90 -0.31
N ALA A 82 -13.73 25.85 -1.21
CA ALA A 82 -13.45 24.72 -2.08
C ALA A 82 -12.79 23.52 -1.39
N LEU A 83 -12.58 23.57 -0.06
CA LEU A 83 -11.95 22.50 0.72
C LEU A 83 -12.59 21.12 0.47
N THR A 84 -13.92 21.06 0.37
CA THR A 84 -14.64 19.81 0.12
C THR A 84 -14.26 19.18 -1.23
N ILE A 85 -14.02 20.00 -2.27
CA ILE A 85 -13.56 19.48 -3.57
C ILE A 85 -12.12 18.97 -3.45
N SER A 86 -11.27 19.67 -2.70
CA SER A 86 -9.90 19.21 -2.41
C SER A 86 -9.88 17.86 -1.69
N PHE A 87 -10.75 17.65 -0.70
CA PHE A 87 -10.91 16.34 -0.05
C PHE A 87 -11.42 15.27 -1.02
N LEU A 88 -12.36 15.61 -1.91
CA LEU A 88 -12.87 14.66 -2.90
C LEU A 88 -11.75 14.17 -3.84
N ILE A 89 -10.95 15.10 -4.36
CA ILE A 89 -9.83 14.78 -5.26
C ILE A 89 -8.79 13.91 -4.53
N ALA A 90 -8.40 14.29 -3.31
CA ALA A 90 -7.48 13.51 -2.49
C ALA A 90 -8.05 12.11 -2.15
N GLY A 91 -9.35 12.02 -1.85
CA GLY A 91 -10.04 10.77 -1.55
C GLY A 91 -10.13 9.83 -2.75
N ILE A 92 -10.32 10.35 -3.96
CA ILE A 92 -10.27 9.54 -5.20
C ILE A 92 -8.86 8.98 -5.41
N ALA A 93 -7.82 9.80 -5.25
CA ALA A 93 -6.44 9.35 -5.37
C ALA A 93 -6.09 8.27 -4.32
N ALA A 94 -6.54 8.46 -3.08
CA ALA A 94 -6.39 7.47 -2.02
C ALA A 94 -7.18 6.18 -2.32
N ALA A 95 -8.38 6.27 -2.90
CA ALA A 95 -9.21 5.11 -3.26
C ALA A 95 -8.56 4.24 -4.34
N LEU A 96 -8.01 4.87 -5.38
CA LEU A 96 -7.26 4.16 -6.41
C LEU A 96 -6.06 3.42 -5.80
N SER A 97 -5.32 4.08 -4.91
CA SER A 97 -4.19 3.48 -4.20
C SER A 97 -4.63 2.32 -3.29
N ALA A 98 -5.71 2.51 -2.53
CA ALA A 98 -6.27 1.50 -1.64
C ALA A 98 -6.73 0.24 -2.39
N PHE A 99 -7.25 0.36 -3.61
CA PHE A 99 -7.55 -0.80 -4.45
C PHE A 99 -6.29 -1.58 -4.84
N CYS A 100 -5.19 -0.89 -5.17
CA CYS A 100 -3.90 -1.55 -5.41
C CYS A 100 -3.38 -2.27 -4.17
N TYR A 101 -3.47 -1.64 -2.99
CA TYR A 101 -3.12 -2.27 -1.72
C TYR A 101 -4.00 -3.48 -1.38
N ALA A 102 -5.31 -3.38 -1.62
CA ALA A 102 -6.26 -4.49 -1.40
C ALA A 102 -5.93 -5.71 -2.29
N GLU A 103 -5.55 -5.48 -3.55
CA GLU A 103 -5.13 -6.55 -4.46
C GLU A 103 -3.82 -7.20 -4.03
N LEU A 104 -2.79 -6.42 -3.68
CA LEU A 104 -1.49 -6.97 -3.27
C LEU A 104 -1.53 -7.64 -1.90
N SER A 105 -2.24 -7.06 -0.93
CA SER A 105 -2.38 -7.63 0.41
C SER A 105 -3.12 -8.96 0.42
N SER A 106 -4.09 -9.14 -0.49
CA SER A 106 -4.77 -10.42 -0.65
C SER A 106 -3.93 -11.48 -1.38
N ARG A 107 -3.04 -11.07 -2.29
CA ARG A 107 -2.13 -11.98 -3.01
C ARG A 107 -0.90 -12.39 -2.21
N CYS A 108 -0.32 -11.45 -1.47
CA CYS A 108 0.94 -11.61 -0.75
C CYS A 108 0.79 -11.11 0.69
N PRO A 109 0.03 -11.83 1.54
CA PRO A 109 -0.24 -11.41 2.91
C PRO A 109 1.02 -11.49 3.77
N SER A 110 1.64 -10.34 4.03
CA SER A 110 2.92 -10.21 4.75
C SER A 110 2.96 -8.87 5.48
N ALA A 111 3.58 -8.83 6.66
CA ALA A 111 3.61 -7.62 7.51
C ALA A 111 4.46 -6.48 6.92
N GLY A 112 5.25 -6.73 5.89
CA GLY A 112 6.12 -5.73 5.26
C GLY A 112 5.43 -4.76 4.29
N SER A 113 4.10 -4.84 4.10
CA SER A 113 3.30 -3.93 3.26
C SER A 113 3.99 -3.58 1.92
N ALA A 114 4.05 -2.31 1.54
CA ALA A 114 4.64 -1.82 0.28
C ALA A 114 6.11 -2.20 0.06
N TYR A 115 6.92 -2.34 1.13
CA TYR A 115 8.30 -2.84 1.03
C TYR A 115 8.32 -4.27 0.49
N HIS A 116 7.46 -5.13 1.05
CA HIS A 116 7.41 -6.53 0.65
C HIS A 116 6.90 -6.69 -0.79
N TYR A 117 5.88 -5.91 -1.17
CA TYR A 117 5.35 -5.91 -2.53
C TYR A 117 6.41 -5.49 -3.54
N SER A 118 7.16 -4.43 -3.23
CA SER A 118 8.25 -3.94 -4.07
C SER A 118 9.40 -4.95 -4.18
N TYR A 119 9.67 -5.72 -3.12
CA TYR A 119 10.69 -6.79 -3.16
C TYR A 119 10.27 -7.94 -4.09
N ILE A 120 9.01 -8.36 -4.04
CA ILE A 120 8.51 -9.43 -4.91
C ILE A 120 8.52 -8.97 -6.38
N CYS A 121 8.10 -7.74 -6.66
CA CYS A 121 7.88 -7.27 -8.03
C CYS A 121 9.10 -6.61 -8.67
N ALA A 122 9.78 -5.72 -7.95
CA ALA A 122 10.80 -4.84 -8.52
C ALA A 122 12.24 -5.29 -8.18
N GLY A 123 12.43 -5.87 -6.99
CA GLY A 123 13.71 -6.40 -6.52
C GLY A 123 14.29 -5.66 -5.32
N GLU A 124 15.40 -6.16 -4.80
CA GLU A 124 16.02 -5.80 -3.52
C GLU A 124 16.38 -4.31 -3.41
N GLY A 125 16.96 -3.69 -4.44
CA GLY A 125 17.41 -2.30 -4.39
C GLY A 125 16.24 -1.31 -4.26
N LEU A 126 15.19 -1.51 -5.07
CA LEU A 126 13.97 -0.69 -5.01
C LEU A 126 13.20 -0.96 -3.72
N ALA A 127 13.14 -2.22 -3.27
CA ALA A 127 12.55 -2.56 -1.98
C ALA A 127 13.27 -1.84 -0.84
N TRP A 128 14.59 -1.85 -0.81
CA TRP A 128 15.37 -1.14 0.22
C TRP A 128 15.04 0.35 0.27
N LEU A 129 14.96 1.02 -0.88
CA LEU A 129 14.60 2.43 -0.97
C LEU A 129 13.16 2.67 -0.45
N VAL A 130 12.21 1.86 -0.90
CA VAL A 130 10.80 1.95 -0.44
C VAL A 130 10.69 1.68 1.06
N GLY A 131 11.45 0.73 1.60
CA GLY A 131 11.49 0.45 3.04
C GLY A 131 11.95 1.65 3.87
N TRP A 132 13.00 2.35 3.43
CA TRP A 132 13.44 3.60 4.07
C TRP A 132 12.43 4.75 3.89
N ALA A 133 11.80 4.86 2.72
CA ALA A 133 10.75 5.85 2.48
C ALA A 133 9.58 5.64 3.46
N LEU A 134 9.09 4.41 3.61
CA LEU A 134 8.04 4.06 4.57
C LEU A 134 8.47 4.33 6.02
N LEU A 135 9.71 4.00 6.37
CA LEU A 135 10.22 4.26 7.73
C LEU A 135 10.19 5.76 8.05
N LEU A 136 10.67 6.59 7.13
CA LEU A 136 10.66 8.05 7.26
C LEU A 136 9.23 8.59 7.28
N GLU A 137 8.37 8.11 6.38
CA GLU A 137 6.96 8.49 6.28
C GLU A 137 6.23 8.29 7.60
N TYR A 138 6.27 7.08 8.17
CA TYR A 138 5.61 6.80 9.45
C TYR A 138 6.21 7.62 10.60
N THR A 139 7.53 7.89 10.56
CA THR A 139 8.21 8.68 11.60
C THR A 139 7.78 10.14 11.55
N LEU A 140 7.74 10.72 10.36
CA LEU A 140 7.26 12.08 10.12
C LEU A 140 5.75 12.20 10.42
N SER A 141 4.96 11.19 10.07
CA SER A 141 3.52 11.14 10.38
C SER A 141 3.26 11.12 11.89
N GLY A 142 3.96 10.24 12.62
CA GLY A 142 3.90 10.21 14.09
C GLY A 142 4.29 11.55 14.72
N ALA A 143 5.37 12.17 14.23
CA ALA A 143 5.80 13.49 14.71
C ALA A 143 4.76 14.59 14.44
N ALA A 144 4.17 14.63 13.24
CA ALA A 144 3.14 15.61 12.85
C ALA A 144 1.91 15.50 13.76
N VAL A 145 1.44 14.27 14.00
CA VAL A 145 0.28 14.00 14.84
C VAL A 145 0.55 14.37 16.29
N ALA A 146 1.74 14.04 16.82
CA ALA A 146 2.12 14.40 18.18
C ALA A 146 2.10 15.92 18.42
N ARG A 147 2.63 16.71 17.48
CA ARG A 147 2.58 18.18 17.55
C ARG A 147 1.20 18.78 17.42
N GLY A 148 0.31 18.06 16.73
CA GLY A 148 -1.10 18.42 16.64
C GLY A 148 -1.86 18.31 17.96
N ILE A 149 -1.37 17.52 18.92
CA ILE A 149 -2.03 17.29 20.21
C ILE A 149 -1.89 18.49 21.13
N SER A 150 -0.75 19.18 21.08
CA SER A 150 -0.42 20.25 22.02
C SER A 150 -1.43 21.42 22.04
N PRO A 151 -1.90 21.97 20.90
CA PRO A 151 -2.91 23.04 20.90
C PRO A 151 -4.26 22.57 21.41
N ASN A 152 -4.70 21.38 21.00
CA ASN A 152 -5.97 20.79 21.43
C ASN A 152 -5.98 20.56 22.95
N LEU A 153 -4.86 20.12 23.51
CA LEU A 153 -4.72 19.96 24.94
C LEU A 153 -4.62 21.32 25.68
N GLY A 154 -3.92 22.30 25.10
CA GLY A 154 -3.87 23.66 25.63
C GLY A 154 -5.24 24.33 25.69
N PHE A 155 -6.08 24.11 24.69
CA PHE A 155 -7.47 24.57 24.69
C PHE A 155 -8.28 23.91 25.82
N LEU A 156 -8.08 22.61 26.07
CA LEU A 156 -8.77 21.86 27.13
C LEU A 156 -8.47 22.40 28.55
N PHE A 157 -7.25 22.88 28.80
CA PHE A 157 -6.82 23.42 30.10
C PHE A 157 -7.11 24.92 30.30
N GLY A 158 -7.95 25.52 29.45
CA GLY A 158 -8.35 26.93 29.57
C GLY A 158 -7.34 27.92 28.99
N GLY A 159 -6.51 27.47 28.05
CA GLY A 159 -5.58 28.30 27.28
C GLY A 159 -4.12 27.84 27.38
N GLN A 160 -3.34 28.13 26.33
CA GLN A 160 -1.93 27.73 26.22
C GLN A 160 -1.04 28.22 27.38
N ASN A 161 -1.47 29.26 28.08
CA ASN A 161 -0.78 29.87 29.22
C ASN A 161 -1.00 29.17 30.56
N ASN A 162 -1.99 28.27 30.68
CA ASN A 162 -2.24 27.48 31.89
C ASN A 162 -1.44 26.17 31.93
N LEU A 163 -0.76 25.81 30.85
CA LEU A 163 0.17 24.69 30.81
C LEU A 163 1.47 25.05 31.55
N PRO A 164 2.09 24.11 32.29
CA PRO A 164 3.40 24.34 32.88
C PRO A 164 4.39 24.82 31.80
N ALA A 165 5.20 25.84 32.10
CA ALA A 165 6.12 26.45 31.13
C ALA A 165 7.14 25.48 30.50
N PHE A 166 7.36 24.31 31.12
CA PHE A 166 8.20 23.22 30.60
C PHE A 166 7.50 22.38 29.51
N LEU A 167 6.17 22.47 29.37
CA LEU A 167 5.36 21.72 28.40
C LEU A 167 4.72 22.62 27.34
N SER A 168 4.73 23.95 27.52
CA SER A 168 4.22 24.88 26.51
C SER A 168 5.17 24.98 25.31
N ARG A 169 4.62 25.20 24.09
CA ARG A 169 5.43 25.56 22.91
C ARG A 169 6.29 26.77 23.23
N GLN A 170 7.60 26.64 23.04
CA GLN A 170 8.54 27.75 23.22
C GLN A 170 9.04 28.17 21.85
N TYR A 171 8.89 29.46 21.53
CA TYR A 171 9.53 30.06 20.38
C TYR A 171 10.94 30.46 20.77
N ILE A 172 11.96 29.99 20.04
CA ILE A 172 13.35 30.37 20.28
C ILE A 172 13.69 31.55 19.34
N PRO A 173 13.71 32.81 19.85
CA PRO A 173 14.05 33.96 19.02
C PRO A 173 15.54 33.89 18.65
N GLY A 174 15.81 33.45 17.42
CA GLY A 174 17.17 33.31 16.88
C GLY A 174 17.32 32.22 15.81
N LEU A 175 16.50 31.17 15.87
CA LEU A 175 16.46 30.09 14.87
C LEU A 175 15.14 30.03 14.08
N ASP A 176 14.13 30.83 14.47
CA ASP A 176 12.76 30.78 13.93
C ASP A 176 12.10 29.39 14.04
N ILE A 177 12.51 28.60 15.04
CA ILE A 177 11.98 27.26 15.31
C ILE A 177 11.08 27.30 16.54
N THR A 178 9.86 26.76 16.40
CA THR A 178 8.96 26.53 17.54
C THR A 178 9.23 25.13 18.13
N VAL A 179 9.75 25.07 19.36
CA VAL A 179 10.03 23.80 20.01
C VAL A 179 8.83 23.33 20.85
N ASP A 180 8.51 22.05 20.75
CA ASP A 180 7.39 21.43 21.47
C ASP A 180 7.87 20.24 22.34
N PRO A 181 8.26 20.49 23.61
CA PRO A 181 8.69 19.43 24.52
C PRO A 181 7.56 18.47 24.89
N PHE A 182 6.31 18.93 24.89
CA PHE A 182 5.17 18.08 25.21
C PHE A 182 4.95 17.02 24.13
N ALA A 183 5.03 17.40 22.85
CA ALA A 183 4.92 16.47 21.73
C ALA A 183 5.98 15.36 21.81
N ALA A 184 7.23 15.71 22.16
CA ALA A 184 8.31 14.73 22.32
C ALA A 184 8.05 13.74 23.48
N VAL A 185 7.60 14.24 24.64
CA VAL A 185 7.23 13.40 25.79
C VAL A 185 6.08 12.47 25.42
N LEU A 186 5.09 12.97 24.69
CA LEU A 186 3.94 12.18 24.27
C LEU A 186 4.34 11.04 23.32
N VAL A 187 5.26 11.29 22.37
CA VAL A 187 5.83 10.23 21.53
C VAL A 187 6.48 9.17 22.40
N PHE A 188 7.30 9.53 23.39
CA PHE A 188 7.90 8.54 24.30
C PHE A 188 6.87 7.74 25.09
N VAL A 189 5.79 8.36 25.55
CA VAL A 189 4.69 7.67 26.25
C VAL A 189 4.02 6.65 25.33
N VAL A 190 3.72 7.03 24.08
CA VAL A 190 3.11 6.11 23.11
C VAL A 190 4.08 4.99 22.70
N THR A 191 5.36 5.31 22.50
CA THR A 191 6.42 4.30 22.27
C THR A 191 6.51 3.30 23.42
N GLY A 192 6.40 3.78 24.66
CA GLY A 192 6.33 2.93 25.85
C GLY A 192 5.10 2.04 25.86
N LEU A 193 3.92 2.59 25.55
CA LEU A 193 2.66 1.84 25.48
C LEU A 193 2.71 0.74 24.40
N LEU A 194 3.23 1.05 23.21
CA LEU A 194 3.41 0.09 22.12
C LEU A 194 4.40 -1.04 22.47
N SER A 195 5.29 -0.80 23.44
CA SER A 195 6.23 -1.81 23.93
C SER A 195 5.59 -2.83 24.88
N VAL A 196 4.42 -2.54 25.47
CA VAL A 196 3.70 -3.42 26.42
C VAL A 196 3.02 -4.59 25.72
N GLY A 197 2.53 -4.40 24.49
CA GLY A 197 1.98 -5.50 23.67
C GLY A 197 0.88 -5.07 22.70
N ILE A 198 0.72 -5.87 21.63
CA ILE A 198 -0.18 -5.57 20.51
C ILE A 198 -1.67 -5.83 20.85
N LYS A 199 -1.98 -6.86 21.66
CA LYS A 199 -3.38 -7.19 22.04
C LYS A 199 -4.07 -6.02 22.75
N GLU A 200 -3.43 -5.49 23.79
CA GLU A 200 -3.97 -4.35 24.54
C GLU A 200 -4.01 -3.08 23.67
N SER A 201 -2.98 -2.86 22.84
CA SER A 201 -2.91 -1.70 21.94
C SER A 201 -4.05 -1.70 20.90
N THR A 202 -4.37 -2.84 20.30
CA THR A 202 -5.42 -2.96 19.28
C THR A 202 -6.83 -2.84 19.85
N LEU A 203 -7.07 -3.34 21.07
CA LEU A 203 -8.33 -3.15 21.76
C LEU A 203 -8.54 -1.69 22.17
N ALA A 204 -7.51 -1.05 22.73
CA ALA A 204 -7.53 0.37 23.07
C ALA A 204 -7.79 1.23 21.82
N GLN A 205 -7.09 0.95 20.72
CA GLN A 205 -7.32 1.58 19.43
C GLN A 205 -8.78 1.46 18.98
N ALA A 206 -9.36 0.26 19.05
CA ALA A 206 -10.72 0.03 18.58
C ALA A 206 -11.78 0.82 19.37
N ILE A 207 -11.63 0.88 20.69
CA ILE A 207 -12.49 1.66 21.58
C ILE A 207 -12.38 3.15 21.25
N VAL A 208 -11.15 3.66 21.17
CA VAL A 208 -10.88 5.08 20.91
C VAL A 208 -11.41 5.48 19.52
N THR A 209 -11.15 4.68 18.49
CA THR A 209 -11.67 4.93 17.13
C THR A 209 -13.19 5.01 17.11
N THR A 210 -13.87 4.08 17.80
CA THR A 210 -15.34 4.05 17.84
C THR A 210 -15.88 5.32 18.51
N ALA A 211 -15.28 5.73 19.63
CA ALA A 211 -15.63 6.98 20.29
C ALA A 211 -15.41 8.20 19.37
N ASN A 212 -14.30 8.26 18.63
CA ASN A 212 -14.00 9.37 17.73
C ASN A 212 -14.96 9.44 16.54
N VAL A 213 -15.36 8.29 15.97
CA VAL A 213 -16.39 8.25 14.93
C VAL A 213 -17.71 8.82 15.47
N CYS A 214 -18.09 8.50 16.71
CA CYS A 214 -19.26 9.10 17.35
C CYS A 214 -19.12 10.62 17.52
N VAL A 215 -17.94 11.13 17.90
CA VAL A 215 -17.69 12.57 18.02
C VAL A 215 -17.81 13.27 16.65
N LEU A 216 -17.28 12.68 15.58
CA LEU A 216 -17.40 13.26 14.23
C LEU A 216 -18.85 13.23 13.74
N LEU A 217 -19.60 12.17 14.00
CA LEU A 217 -21.04 12.13 13.69
C LEU A 217 -21.80 13.21 14.47
N PHE A 218 -21.44 13.44 15.73
CA PHE A 218 -21.98 14.54 16.52
C PHE A 218 -21.66 15.90 15.89
N VAL A 219 -20.41 16.15 15.48
CA VAL A 219 -20.00 17.37 14.76
C VAL A 219 -20.83 17.57 13.50
N ILE A 220 -21.04 16.52 12.70
CA ILE A 220 -21.83 16.59 11.47
C ILE A 220 -23.28 16.96 11.77
N ILE A 221 -23.93 16.28 12.72
CA ILE A 221 -25.34 16.49 13.06
C ILE A 221 -25.55 17.87 13.69
N ALA A 222 -24.80 18.18 14.74
CA ALA A 222 -24.92 19.44 15.46
C ALA A 222 -24.50 20.62 14.58
N GLY A 223 -23.42 20.48 13.81
CA GLY A 223 -22.95 21.53 12.93
C GLY A 223 -23.88 21.77 11.74
N THR A 224 -24.52 20.75 11.19
CA THR A 224 -25.57 20.92 10.17
C THR A 224 -26.78 21.67 10.74
N TYR A 225 -27.21 21.34 11.96
CA TYR A 225 -28.27 22.07 12.65
C TYR A 225 -27.92 23.55 12.87
N LEU A 226 -26.68 23.85 13.26
CA LEU A 226 -26.19 25.23 13.39
C LEU A 226 -26.13 25.93 12.03
N GLY A 227 -25.67 25.25 10.98
CA GLY A 227 -25.59 25.79 9.62
C GLY A 227 -26.95 26.20 9.08
N PHE A 228 -27.99 25.39 9.30
CA PHE A 228 -29.37 25.76 8.95
C PHE A 228 -29.90 26.95 9.75
N LYS A 229 -29.43 27.15 10.98
CA LYS A 229 -29.84 28.28 11.83
C LYS A 229 -29.08 29.57 11.48
N SER A 230 -27.79 29.48 11.15
CA SER A 230 -26.94 30.63 10.80
C SER A 230 -27.07 31.03 9.32
N GLY A 231 -27.63 30.16 8.47
CA GLY A 231 -27.77 30.41 7.04
C GLY A 231 -26.49 30.12 6.26
N TRP A 232 -25.57 29.31 6.79
CA TRP A 232 -24.33 28.92 6.11
C TRP A 232 -23.43 30.12 5.73
N VAL A 233 -23.18 31.02 6.68
CA VAL A 233 -22.40 32.26 6.52
C VAL A 233 -21.02 32.06 5.87
N GLY A 234 -20.40 30.89 6.01
CA GLY A 234 -19.10 30.60 5.41
C GLY A 234 -19.14 30.30 3.91
N TYR A 235 -20.32 30.19 3.29
CA TYR A 235 -20.49 30.14 1.83
C TYR A 235 -20.92 31.48 1.23
N GLU A 236 -21.43 32.41 2.03
CA GLU A 236 -21.86 33.75 1.58
C GLU A 236 -20.69 34.74 1.54
N LEU A 237 -19.71 34.51 0.65
CA LEU A 237 -18.56 35.40 0.50
C LEU A 237 -18.58 36.22 -0.79
N PRO A 238 -18.21 37.52 -0.76
CA PRO A 238 -18.09 38.37 -1.94
C PRO A 238 -17.07 37.84 -2.97
N THR A 239 -16.07 37.09 -2.50
CA THR A 239 -14.99 36.52 -3.32
C THR A 239 -15.37 35.25 -4.07
N GLY A 240 -16.58 34.72 -3.87
CA GLY A 240 -17.05 33.47 -4.46
C GLY A 240 -16.46 32.21 -3.83
N TYR A 241 -16.73 31.05 -4.45
CA TYR A 241 -16.38 29.72 -3.91
C TYR A 241 -14.88 29.35 -4.05
N PHE A 242 -14.17 29.99 -4.97
CA PHE A 242 -12.74 29.74 -5.25
C PHE A 242 -11.88 30.98 -4.98
N PRO A 243 -11.70 31.41 -3.71
CA PRO A 243 -10.94 32.61 -3.39
C PRO A 243 -9.46 32.53 -3.81
N PHE A 244 -8.87 31.32 -3.78
CA PHE A 244 -7.49 31.05 -4.18
C PHE A 244 -7.36 30.45 -5.59
N GLY A 245 -8.46 30.46 -6.37
CA GLY A 245 -8.52 29.84 -7.68
C GLY A 245 -8.39 28.31 -7.66
N VAL A 246 -8.25 27.73 -8.85
CA VAL A 246 -8.11 26.26 -9.05
C VAL A 246 -6.76 25.78 -8.54
N ASP A 247 -5.71 26.60 -8.66
CA ASP A 247 -4.36 26.25 -8.20
C ASP A 247 -4.33 26.07 -6.68
N GLY A 248 -4.99 26.96 -5.91
CA GLY A 248 -5.13 26.81 -4.46
C GLY A 248 -5.93 25.56 -4.06
N MET A 249 -7.00 25.24 -4.80
CA MET A 249 -7.77 24.01 -4.60
C MET A 249 -6.90 22.75 -4.79
N LEU A 250 -6.09 22.69 -5.86
CA LEU A 250 -5.21 21.56 -6.14
C LEU A 250 -4.06 21.46 -5.14
N ALA A 251 -3.44 22.59 -4.76
CA ALA A 251 -2.42 22.63 -3.71
C ALA A 251 -2.97 22.16 -2.35
N GLY A 252 -4.19 22.58 -2.02
CA GLY A 252 -4.91 22.10 -0.85
C GLY A 252 -5.18 20.60 -0.91
N SER A 253 -5.53 20.05 -2.08
CA SER A 253 -5.73 18.61 -2.28
C SER A 253 -4.47 17.81 -1.97
N ALA A 254 -3.29 18.28 -2.37
CA ALA A 254 -2.02 17.62 -2.07
C ALA A 254 -1.70 17.64 -0.58
N THR A 255 -2.08 18.71 0.13
CA THR A 255 -1.88 18.83 1.57
C THR A 255 -2.86 17.94 2.34
N VAL A 256 -4.17 18.01 2.05
CA VAL A 256 -5.18 17.19 2.74
C VAL A 256 -5.10 15.70 2.42
N PHE A 257 -4.32 15.30 1.40
CA PHE A 257 -3.96 13.90 1.16
C PHE A 257 -3.38 13.24 2.41
N PHE A 258 -2.65 14.01 3.24
CA PHE A 258 -2.18 13.58 4.55
C PHE A 258 -3.30 12.96 5.41
N SER A 259 -4.53 13.48 5.32
CA SER A 259 -5.67 13.00 6.09
C SER A 259 -6.10 11.58 5.73
N TYR A 260 -5.77 11.12 4.52
CA TYR A 260 -6.14 9.80 4.00
C TYR A 260 -5.06 8.74 4.26
N ILE A 261 -3.92 9.12 4.82
CA ILE A 261 -2.85 8.20 5.19
C ILE A 261 -3.30 7.42 6.42
N GLY A 262 -3.10 6.10 6.42
CA GLY A 262 -3.49 5.24 7.54
C GLY A 262 -4.18 3.96 7.12
N PHE A 263 -4.88 3.91 5.98
CA PHE A 263 -5.50 2.67 5.50
C PHE A 263 -4.48 1.56 5.20
N ASP A 264 -3.26 1.95 4.82
CA ASP A 264 -2.11 1.10 4.53
C ASP A 264 -1.52 0.46 5.79
N THR A 265 -1.76 1.05 6.98
CA THR A 265 -1.45 0.46 8.29
C THR A 265 -2.14 -0.90 8.45
N VAL A 266 -3.34 -1.06 7.88
CA VAL A 266 -4.08 -2.33 7.89
C VAL A 266 -3.29 -3.42 7.15
N ALA A 267 -2.64 -3.09 6.03
CA ALA A 267 -1.83 -4.04 5.27
C ALA A 267 -0.60 -4.53 6.06
N SER A 268 -0.03 -3.67 6.91
CA SER A 268 1.09 -4.03 7.81
C SER A 268 0.72 -5.02 8.91
N THR A 269 -0.58 -5.23 9.17
CA THR A 269 -1.09 -6.21 10.15
C THR A 269 -1.39 -7.58 9.54
N ALA A 270 -1.05 -7.82 8.28
CA ALA A 270 -1.43 -9.03 7.54
C ALA A 270 -1.07 -10.36 8.24
N GLU A 271 0.06 -10.44 8.95
CA GLU A 271 0.50 -11.64 9.67
C GLU A 271 -0.36 -11.97 10.91
N GLU A 272 -1.11 -10.99 11.43
CA GLU A 272 -1.93 -11.12 12.64
C GLU A 272 -3.42 -11.35 12.30
N VAL A 273 -3.78 -11.37 11.02
CA VAL A 273 -5.17 -11.55 10.57
C VAL A 273 -5.53 -13.02 10.41
N LYS A 274 -6.74 -13.40 10.84
CA LYS A 274 -7.25 -14.79 10.74
C LYS A 274 -7.40 -15.24 9.28
N ASN A 275 -8.04 -14.44 8.44
CA ASN A 275 -8.21 -14.70 7.01
C ASN A 275 -7.72 -13.50 6.17
N PRO A 276 -6.40 -13.35 5.96
CA PRO A 276 -5.85 -12.16 5.34
C PRO A 276 -6.30 -11.98 3.88
N ARG A 277 -6.57 -13.06 3.14
CA ARG A 277 -6.99 -12.98 1.73
C ARG A 277 -8.31 -12.24 1.52
N ARG A 278 -9.23 -12.33 2.49
CA ARG A 278 -10.56 -11.70 2.42
C ARG A 278 -10.68 -10.50 3.34
N ASP A 279 -10.14 -10.58 4.54
CA ASP A 279 -10.42 -9.61 5.59
C ASP A 279 -9.58 -8.33 5.44
N LEU A 280 -8.35 -8.42 4.86
CA LEU A 280 -7.53 -7.25 4.55
C LEU A 280 -8.17 -6.33 3.49
N PRO A 281 -8.57 -6.81 2.29
CA PRO A 281 -9.17 -5.93 1.28
C PRO A 281 -10.49 -5.31 1.77
N LEU A 282 -11.29 -6.04 2.55
CA LEU A 282 -12.49 -5.49 3.20
C LEU A 282 -12.14 -4.41 4.23
N GLY A 283 -11.12 -4.62 5.06
CA GLY A 283 -10.67 -3.65 6.06
C GLY A 283 -10.15 -2.36 5.43
N ILE A 284 -9.31 -2.47 4.40
CA ILE A 284 -8.74 -1.32 3.66
C ILE A 284 -9.86 -0.52 2.97
N GLY A 285 -10.73 -1.19 2.20
CA GLY A 285 -11.80 -0.52 1.47
C GLY A 285 -12.85 0.12 2.39
N ALA A 286 -13.26 -0.58 3.45
CA ALA A 286 -14.25 -0.06 4.39
C ALA A 286 -13.71 1.11 5.22
N SER A 287 -12.48 1.01 5.72
CA SER A 287 -11.86 2.10 6.50
C SER A 287 -11.73 3.38 5.68
N LEU A 288 -11.21 3.28 4.45
CA LEU A 288 -11.08 4.44 3.57
C LEU A 288 -12.43 5.06 3.21
N SER A 289 -13.43 4.24 2.88
CA SER A 289 -14.78 4.71 2.52
C SER A 289 -15.43 5.49 3.68
N ILE A 290 -15.33 4.96 4.90
CA ILE A 290 -15.82 5.62 6.11
C ILE A 290 -15.10 6.96 6.33
N CYS A 291 -13.77 6.98 6.25
CA CYS A 291 -12.99 8.21 6.44
C CYS A 291 -13.33 9.26 5.38
N CYS A 292 -13.42 8.86 4.10
CA CYS A 292 -13.77 9.74 3.01
C CYS A 292 -15.14 10.40 3.20
N ALA A 293 -16.15 9.62 3.58
CA ALA A 293 -17.48 10.16 3.86
C ALA A 293 -17.47 11.14 5.04
N LEU A 294 -16.78 10.79 6.13
CA LEU A 294 -16.70 11.66 7.31
C LEU A 294 -15.97 12.97 7.01
N TYR A 295 -14.83 12.92 6.30
CA TYR A 295 -14.06 14.13 5.98
C TYR A 295 -14.82 15.09 5.08
N MET A 296 -15.48 14.58 4.05
CA MET A 296 -16.32 15.38 3.15
C MET A 296 -17.49 16.05 3.90
N LEU A 297 -18.14 15.33 4.81
CA LEU A 297 -19.25 15.89 5.59
C LEU A 297 -18.76 16.92 6.60
N VAL A 298 -17.66 16.65 7.31
CA VAL A 298 -17.07 17.59 8.26
C VAL A 298 -16.56 18.84 7.53
N SER A 299 -15.93 18.70 6.37
CA SER A 299 -15.43 19.86 5.61
C SER A 299 -16.56 20.78 5.18
N VAL A 300 -17.69 20.24 4.68
CA VAL A 300 -18.87 21.03 4.32
C VAL A 300 -19.42 21.78 5.53
N VAL A 301 -19.55 21.08 6.67
CA VAL A 301 -20.10 21.66 7.89
C VAL A 301 -19.22 22.79 8.43
N ILE A 302 -17.92 22.56 8.59
CA ILE A 302 -17.02 23.52 9.24
C ILE A 302 -16.79 24.76 8.39
N VAL A 303 -16.53 24.58 7.10
CA VAL A 303 -16.41 25.70 6.15
C VAL A 303 -17.70 26.50 6.07
N GLY A 304 -18.85 25.84 6.18
CA GLY A 304 -20.14 26.50 6.14
C GLY A 304 -20.50 27.29 7.40
N LEU A 305 -19.98 26.88 8.57
CA LEU A 305 -20.23 27.54 9.85
C LEU A 305 -19.36 28.79 10.07
N VAL A 306 -18.11 28.77 9.63
CA VAL A 306 -17.15 29.86 9.89
C VAL A 306 -16.46 30.27 8.58
N PRO A 307 -16.46 31.57 8.22
CA PRO A 307 -15.75 32.03 7.03
C PRO A 307 -14.25 31.74 7.14
N TYR A 308 -13.65 31.29 6.02
CA TYR A 308 -12.27 30.78 6.01
C TYR A 308 -11.21 31.75 6.58
N ASN A 309 -11.43 33.06 6.44
CA ASN A 309 -10.53 34.11 6.97
C ASN A 309 -10.45 34.14 8.50
N ALA A 310 -11.53 33.76 9.19
CA ALA A 310 -11.65 33.80 10.64
C ALA A 310 -11.46 32.42 11.29
N MET A 311 -11.15 31.40 10.49
CA MET A 311 -10.98 30.04 10.99
C MET A 311 -9.68 29.92 11.78
N ASP A 312 -9.75 29.26 12.94
CA ASP A 312 -8.57 28.96 13.74
C ASP A 312 -7.74 27.84 13.05
N PRO A 313 -6.43 28.02 12.83
CA PRO A 313 -5.62 27.05 12.10
C PRO A 313 -5.32 25.78 12.92
N ASP A 314 -5.27 25.86 14.25
CA ASP A 314 -4.88 24.75 15.13
C ASP A 314 -6.10 23.96 15.65
N THR A 315 -7.22 24.63 15.90
CA THR A 315 -8.44 24.08 16.53
C THR A 315 -9.74 24.49 15.82
N PRO A 316 -9.86 24.27 14.51
CA PRO A 316 -10.98 24.78 13.69
C PRO A 316 -12.37 24.27 14.14
N ILE A 317 -12.46 23.00 14.54
CA ILE A 317 -13.76 22.39 14.88
C ILE A 317 -14.26 22.91 16.23
N SER A 318 -13.45 22.83 17.29
CA SER A 318 -13.87 23.24 18.63
C SER A 318 -14.17 24.74 18.73
N THR A 319 -13.36 25.59 18.10
CA THR A 319 -13.57 27.04 18.06
C THR A 319 -14.81 27.45 17.25
N ALA A 320 -15.15 26.71 16.18
CA ALA A 320 -16.38 26.94 15.42
C ALA A 320 -17.63 26.77 16.29
N PHE A 321 -17.68 25.74 17.14
CA PHE A 321 -18.82 25.53 18.06
C PHE A 321 -18.80 26.51 19.24
N ALA A 322 -17.62 26.87 19.77
CA ALA A 322 -17.50 27.87 20.83
C ALA A 322 -18.00 29.25 20.38
N SER A 323 -17.65 29.69 19.16
CA SER A 323 -18.11 30.97 18.60
C SER A 323 -19.63 31.07 18.44
N HIS A 324 -20.33 29.94 18.36
CA HIS A 324 -21.79 29.86 18.29
C HIS A 324 -22.46 29.66 19.66
N GLY A 325 -21.72 29.83 20.77
CA GLY A 325 -22.22 29.77 22.14
C GLY A 325 -22.43 28.35 22.69
N MET A 326 -21.79 27.34 22.09
CA MET A 326 -21.85 25.94 22.55
C MET A 326 -20.54 25.49 23.19
N ASP A 327 -20.17 26.12 24.31
CA ASP A 327 -18.92 25.80 25.02
C ASP A 327 -18.86 24.34 25.50
N TRP A 328 -19.99 23.78 25.95
CA TRP A 328 -20.02 22.37 26.36
C TRP A 328 -19.67 21.41 25.21
N ALA A 329 -20.07 21.75 23.98
CA ALA A 329 -19.80 20.93 22.80
C ALA A 329 -18.35 21.10 22.36
N SER A 330 -17.76 22.30 22.49
CA SER A 330 -16.35 22.52 22.18
C SER A 330 -15.44 21.68 23.07
N TYR A 331 -15.77 21.50 24.36
CA TYR A 331 -15.04 20.59 25.26
C TYR A 331 -15.15 19.13 24.81
N VAL A 332 -16.34 18.64 24.47
CA VAL A 332 -16.55 17.26 23.98
C VAL A 332 -15.73 17.01 22.70
N ILE A 333 -15.77 17.95 21.77
CA ILE A 333 -15.03 17.89 20.51
C ILE A 333 -13.52 17.92 20.77
N THR A 334 -13.05 18.76 21.68
CA THR A 334 -11.62 18.87 22.02
C THR A 334 -11.09 17.60 22.66
N VAL A 335 -11.85 17.00 23.60
CA VAL A 335 -11.52 15.68 24.17
C VAL A 335 -11.47 14.64 23.05
N GLY A 336 -12.46 14.63 22.16
CA GLY A 336 -12.48 13.75 20.99
C GLY A 336 -11.29 13.96 20.05
N ALA A 337 -10.86 15.19 19.84
CA ALA A 337 -9.69 15.52 19.03
C ALA A 337 -8.41 14.97 19.67
N VAL A 338 -8.20 15.19 20.98
CA VAL A 338 -7.04 14.65 21.72
C VAL A 338 -7.04 13.12 21.65
N THR A 339 -8.18 12.46 21.88
CA THR A 339 -8.26 11.00 21.80
C THR A 339 -8.04 10.47 20.39
N ALA A 340 -8.54 11.16 19.36
CA ALA A 340 -8.31 10.82 17.95
C ALA A 340 -6.84 10.93 17.57
N LEU A 341 -6.19 12.03 17.92
CA LEU A 341 -4.78 12.23 17.64
C LEU A 341 -3.90 11.20 18.36
N CYS A 342 -4.21 10.83 19.60
CA CYS A 342 -3.52 9.73 20.30
C CYS A 342 -3.69 8.39 19.56
N SER A 343 -4.91 8.10 19.08
CA SER A 343 -5.21 6.90 18.26
C SER A 343 -4.39 6.88 16.98
N THR A 344 -4.33 8.00 16.26
CA THR A 344 -3.54 8.12 15.03
C THR A 344 -2.05 7.99 15.30
N LEU A 345 -1.55 8.56 16.41
CA LEU A 345 -0.15 8.44 16.81
C LEU A 345 0.24 6.98 17.07
N MET A 346 -0.62 6.23 17.76
CA MET A 346 -0.45 4.77 17.91
C MET A 346 -0.47 4.08 16.54
N GLY A 347 -1.40 4.46 15.66
CA GLY A 347 -1.52 3.95 14.30
C GLY A 347 -0.28 4.17 13.43
N SER A 348 0.35 5.35 13.49
CA SER A 348 1.55 5.68 12.71
C SER A 348 2.81 4.99 13.24
N LEU A 349 2.92 4.80 14.57
CA LEU A 349 4.08 4.15 15.18
C LEU A 349 3.99 2.62 15.16
N LEU A 350 2.81 2.04 14.94
CA LEU A 350 2.58 0.59 14.94
C LEU A 350 3.27 -0.14 13.77
N PRO A 351 3.22 0.32 12.50
CA PRO A 351 3.90 -0.34 11.38
C PRO A 351 5.42 -0.32 11.41
N GLN A 352 6.05 0.75 11.94
CA GLN A 352 7.49 0.97 11.83
C GLN A 352 8.35 -0.20 12.30
N PRO A 353 8.11 -0.78 13.50
CA PRO A 353 8.96 -1.84 14.02
C PRO A 353 8.79 -3.13 13.22
N ARG A 354 7.62 -3.36 12.60
CA ARG A 354 7.33 -4.52 11.75
C ARG A 354 8.07 -4.43 10.42
N ILE A 355 8.11 -3.24 9.81
CA ILE A 355 8.87 -3.00 8.58
C ILE A 355 10.37 -3.17 8.84
N LEU A 356 10.89 -2.60 9.93
CA LEU A 356 12.30 -2.80 10.34
C LEU A 356 12.62 -4.27 10.59
N MET A 357 11.74 -4.99 11.29
CA MET A 357 11.88 -6.42 11.52
C MET A 357 11.90 -7.20 10.19
N ALA A 358 11.02 -6.88 9.25
CA ALA A 358 10.97 -7.52 7.93
C ALA A 358 12.26 -7.25 7.12
N MET A 359 12.75 -6.02 7.10
CA MET A 359 14.01 -5.65 6.44
C MET A 359 15.23 -6.33 7.08
N ALA A 360 15.26 -6.44 8.41
CA ALA A 360 16.34 -7.13 9.13
C ALA A 360 16.32 -8.65 8.89
N ARG A 361 15.13 -9.27 8.83
CA ARG A 361 14.94 -10.69 8.46
C ARG A 361 15.39 -11.00 7.03
N ASP A 362 15.34 -10.01 6.15
CA ASP A 362 15.80 -10.11 4.77
C ASP A 362 17.31 -9.80 4.60
N GLY A 363 18.00 -9.42 5.69
CA GLY A 363 19.44 -9.15 5.69
C GLY A 363 19.84 -7.76 5.18
N LEU A 364 18.87 -6.88 4.93
CA LEU A 364 19.08 -5.50 4.47
C LEU A 364 19.44 -4.53 5.61
N LEU A 365 19.15 -4.92 6.85
CA LEU A 365 19.49 -4.18 8.06
C LEU A 365 20.25 -5.08 9.05
N PRO A 366 21.00 -4.50 10.00
CA PRO A 366 21.64 -5.27 11.06
C PRO A 366 20.64 -6.17 11.79
N SER A 367 21.07 -7.40 12.13
CA SER A 367 20.23 -8.40 12.82
C SER A 367 19.67 -7.91 14.16
N PHE A 368 20.26 -6.87 14.75
CA PHE A 368 19.78 -6.19 15.94
C PHE A 368 18.29 -5.78 15.88
N PHE A 369 17.77 -5.43 14.69
CA PHE A 369 16.37 -5.02 14.50
C PHE A 369 15.40 -6.19 14.30
N SER A 370 15.91 -7.42 14.15
CA SER A 370 15.10 -8.64 13.99
C SER A 370 14.72 -9.32 15.30
N ASP A 371 15.34 -8.91 16.42
CA ASP A 371 15.08 -9.46 17.74
C ASP A 371 13.67 -9.08 18.24
N VAL A 372 12.84 -10.10 18.48
CA VAL A 372 11.50 -9.96 19.04
C VAL A 372 11.52 -10.41 20.50
N ASN A 373 10.91 -9.64 21.40
CA ASN A 373 10.81 -10.01 22.80
C ASN A 373 9.81 -11.17 23.01
N GLU A 374 10.20 -12.23 23.72
CA GLU A 374 9.38 -13.43 23.90
C GLU A 374 8.05 -13.17 24.64
N ARG A 375 8.03 -12.22 25.59
CA ARG A 375 6.83 -11.93 26.39
C ARG A 375 5.82 -11.05 25.66
N THR A 376 6.28 -10.00 24.98
CA THR A 376 5.41 -9.01 24.35
C THR A 376 5.17 -9.30 22.87
N GLN A 377 5.98 -10.16 22.24
CA GLN A 377 5.97 -10.45 20.81
C GLN A 377 6.16 -9.18 19.95
N VAL A 378 6.80 -8.14 20.51
CA VAL A 378 7.10 -6.86 19.85
C VAL A 378 8.62 -6.67 19.75
N PRO A 379 9.15 -6.13 18.63
CA PRO A 379 10.56 -5.79 18.49
C PRO A 379 10.89 -4.47 19.21
N ILE A 380 11.04 -4.53 20.54
CA ILE A 380 11.22 -3.35 21.43
C ILE A 380 12.38 -2.45 20.98
N LYS A 381 13.51 -3.02 20.56
CA LYS A 381 14.69 -2.27 20.12
C LYS A 381 14.36 -1.36 18.92
N SER A 382 13.66 -1.91 17.93
CA SER A 382 13.22 -1.17 16.74
C SER A 382 12.24 -0.06 17.13
N THR A 383 11.27 -0.35 17.99
CA THR A 383 10.29 0.64 18.49
C THR A 383 10.97 1.79 19.23
N LEU A 384 12.00 1.52 20.04
CA LEU A 384 12.71 2.56 20.77
C LEU A 384 13.52 3.47 19.84
N VAL A 385 14.23 2.90 18.86
CA VAL A 385 15.02 3.68 17.89
C VAL A 385 14.13 4.59 17.06
N THR A 386 13.01 4.08 16.54
CA THR A 386 12.10 4.89 15.73
C THR A 386 11.32 5.90 16.58
N GLY A 387 10.96 5.55 17.82
CA GLY A 387 10.35 6.45 18.78
C GLY A 387 11.25 7.64 19.14
N ILE A 388 12.56 7.40 19.35
CA ILE A 388 13.54 8.48 19.56
C ILE A 388 13.61 9.40 18.34
N GLY A 389 13.66 8.83 17.12
CA GLY A 389 13.65 9.62 15.89
C GLY A 389 12.40 10.48 15.75
N ALA A 390 11.23 9.90 15.99
CA ALA A 390 9.95 10.63 15.96
C ALA A 390 9.87 11.72 17.04
N ALA A 391 10.39 11.47 18.24
CA ALA A 391 10.40 12.46 19.32
C ALA A 391 11.31 13.66 19.01
N ILE A 392 12.47 13.42 18.38
CA ILE A 392 13.38 14.49 17.93
C ILE A 392 12.70 15.34 16.85
N LEU A 393 12.07 14.71 15.86
CA LEU A 393 11.36 15.44 14.79
C LEU A 393 10.16 16.22 15.33
N ALA A 394 9.38 15.62 16.25
CA ALA A 394 8.27 16.29 16.92
C ALA A 394 8.74 17.50 17.76
N PHE A 395 9.96 17.45 18.30
CA PHE A 395 10.51 18.57 19.07
C PHE A 395 10.89 19.76 18.18
N PHE A 396 11.50 19.53 17.01
CA PHE A 396 12.10 20.59 16.19
C PHE A 396 11.27 21.09 14.99
N MET A 397 10.40 20.27 14.40
CA MET A 397 9.73 20.62 13.13
C MET A 397 8.26 20.99 13.32
N ASP A 398 7.68 21.78 12.43
CA ASP A 398 6.27 22.17 12.52
C ASP A 398 5.30 21.23 11.77
N VAL A 399 4.02 21.26 12.17
CA VAL A 399 2.99 20.32 11.68
C VAL A 399 2.78 20.44 10.16
N SER A 400 2.78 21.66 9.62
CA SER A 400 2.58 21.91 8.18
C SER A 400 3.73 21.38 7.32
N GLU A 401 4.97 21.61 7.76
CA GLU A 401 6.17 21.10 7.09
C GLU A 401 6.21 19.58 7.12
N LEU A 402 5.95 18.99 8.29
CA LEU A 402 5.89 17.55 8.46
C LEU A 402 4.79 16.94 7.58
N ALA A 403 3.58 17.51 7.56
CA ALA A 403 2.47 17.03 6.74
C ALA A 403 2.81 17.08 5.23
N GLY A 404 3.44 18.16 4.76
CA GLY A 404 3.90 18.27 3.37
C GLY A 404 4.93 17.21 3.00
N MET A 405 5.93 16.98 3.86
CA MET A 405 6.95 15.95 3.65
C MET A 405 6.36 14.54 3.66
N VAL A 406 5.42 14.27 4.57
CA VAL A 406 4.73 12.97 4.65
C VAL A 406 3.95 12.71 3.37
N SER A 407 3.11 13.67 2.92
CA SER A 407 2.30 13.50 1.70
C SER A 407 3.16 13.15 0.48
N VAL A 408 4.31 13.83 0.31
CA VAL A 408 5.24 13.52 -0.80
C VAL A 408 5.80 12.10 -0.67
N GLY A 409 6.25 11.71 0.53
CA GLY A 409 6.78 10.37 0.80
C GLY A 409 5.74 9.26 0.52
N THR A 410 4.51 9.43 0.99
CA THR A 410 3.42 8.47 0.79
C THR A 410 3.02 8.34 -0.66
N LEU A 411 2.97 9.44 -1.43
CA LEU A 411 2.68 9.38 -2.86
C LEU A 411 3.74 8.57 -3.62
N VAL A 412 5.02 8.68 -3.24
CA VAL A 412 6.09 7.84 -3.79
C VAL A 412 5.88 6.35 -3.41
N ALA A 413 5.50 6.06 -2.17
CA ALA A 413 5.18 4.68 -1.77
C ALA A 413 3.98 4.10 -2.53
N PHE A 414 2.92 4.90 -2.72
CA PHE A 414 1.68 4.47 -3.39
C PHE A 414 1.85 4.28 -4.89
N THR A 415 2.62 5.15 -5.55
CA THR A 415 3.01 4.96 -6.96
C THR A 415 3.81 3.67 -7.14
N MET A 416 4.76 3.37 -6.24
CA MET A 416 5.48 2.10 -6.26
C MET A 416 4.58 0.88 -6.06
N VAL A 417 3.55 0.98 -5.23
CA VAL A 417 2.53 -0.06 -5.07
C VAL A 417 1.69 -0.24 -6.34
N ALA A 418 1.27 0.85 -6.98
CA ALA A 418 0.54 0.78 -8.25
C ALA A 418 1.40 0.14 -9.35
N ILE A 419 2.69 0.50 -9.43
CA ILE A 419 3.66 -0.12 -10.34
C ILE A 419 3.82 -1.61 -10.02
N SER A 420 3.87 -1.99 -8.74
CA SER A 420 3.96 -3.39 -8.32
C SER A 420 2.76 -4.22 -8.76
N VAL A 421 1.54 -3.66 -8.73
CA VAL A 421 0.34 -4.32 -9.29
C VAL A 421 0.48 -4.54 -10.80
N LEU A 422 0.92 -3.51 -11.54
CA LEU A 422 1.12 -3.62 -12.99
C LEU A 422 2.16 -4.69 -13.34
N ILE A 423 3.30 -4.69 -12.65
CA ILE A 423 4.33 -5.72 -12.83
C ILE A 423 3.74 -7.11 -12.55
N LEU A 424 3.01 -7.29 -11.45
CA LEU A 424 2.45 -8.58 -11.08
C LEU A 424 1.39 -9.09 -12.08
N ARG A 425 0.65 -8.19 -12.75
CA ARG A 425 -0.38 -8.54 -13.75
C ARG A 425 0.19 -8.87 -15.13
N TYR A 426 1.23 -8.16 -15.56
CA TYR A 426 1.73 -8.26 -16.94
C TYR A 426 3.09 -8.97 -17.06
N VAL A 427 3.86 -9.05 -15.97
CA VAL A 427 5.15 -9.71 -15.89
C VAL A 427 5.22 -10.48 -14.58
N PRO A 428 4.39 -11.53 -14.39
CA PRO A 428 4.43 -12.33 -13.18
C PRO A 428 5.86 -12.86 -12.98
N PRO A 429 6.46 -12.72 -11.78
CA PRO A 429 7.80 -13.23 -11.54
C PRO A 429 7.83 -14.75 -11.77
N ASP A 430 8.83 -15.22 -12.52
CA ASP A 430 8.99 -16.62 -12.96
C ASP A 430 9.07 -17.67 -11.82
N GLU A 431 9.09 -17.23 -10.56
CA GLU A 431 9.39 -18.05 -9.38
C GLU A 431 8.16 -18.46 -8.55
N VAL A 432 6.93 -18.38 -9.09
CA VAL A 432 5.78 -19.01 -8.43
C VAL A 432 5.55 -20.35 -9.10
N PRO A 433 5.85 -21.49 -8.43
CA PRO A 433 6.01 -22.77 -9.09
C PRO A 433 4.78 -23.14 -9.91
N LEU A 434 5.03 -23.72 -11.08
CA LEU A 434 3.99 -24.40 -11.85
C LEU A 434 3.30 -25.44 -10.95
N PRO A 435 2.00 -25.68 -11.14
CA PRO A 435 1.29 -26.74 -10.42
C PRO A 435 2.07 -28.06 -10.52
N PRO A 436 2.13 -28.89 -9.44
CA PRO A 436 2.89 -30.14 -9.43
C PRO A 436 2.52 -31.12 -10.56
N SER A 437 1.31 -31.01 -11.12
CA SER A 437 0.88 -31.79 -12.30
C SER A 437 1.68 -31.50 -13.58
N LEU A 438 2.26 -30.31 -13.71
CA LEU A 438 3.12 -29.94 -14.84
C LEU A 438 4.57 -30.40 -14.65
N HIS A 439 5.03 -30.56 -13.40
CA HIS A 439 6.35 -31.15 -13.13
C HIS A 439 6.34 -32.66 -13.32
N GLU A 440 5.31 -33.36 -12.83
CA GLU A 440 5.17 -34.81 -13.06
C GLU A 440 5.04 -35.16 -14.54
N SER A 441 4.36 -34.34 -15.33
CA SER A 441 4.29 -34.57 -16.78
C SER A 441 5.66 -34.36 -17.45
N ILE A 442 6.41 -33.31 -17.11
CA ILE A 442 7.74 -33.07 -17.70
C ILE A 442 8.75 -34.15 -17.30
N ASP A 443 8.78 -34.56 -16.03
CA ASP A 443 9.71 -35.58 -15.52
C ASP A 443 9.34 -36.98 -16.04
N SER A 444 8.05 -37.32 -16.16
CA SER A 444 7.62 -38.57 -16.79
C SER A 444 7.95 -38.64 -18.28
N PHE A 445 7.85 -37.51 -19.01
CA PHE A 445 8.25 -37.44 -20.42
C PHE A 445 9.78 -37.47 -20.61
N ALA A 446 10.56 -36.86 -19.71
CA ALA A 446 12.03 -36.91 -19.75
C ALA A 446 12.57 -38.33 -19.49
N LEU A 447 11.93 -39.08 -18.57
CA LEU A 447 12.25 -40.49 -18.32
C LEU A 447 11.88 -41.38 -19.52
N GLN A 448 10.74 -41.14 -20.18
CA GLN A 448 10.32 -41.90 -21.36
C GLN A 448 11.24 -41.69 -22.57
N TYR A 449 11.78 -40.48 -22.76
CA TYR A 449 12.75 -40.20 -23.83
C TYR A 449 14.13 -40.78 -23.52
N GLY A 450 14.55 -40.79 -22.25
CA GLY A 450 15.80 -41.40 -21.81
C GLY A 450 15.84 -42.93 -21.94
N GLU A 451 14.70 -43.61 -21.77
CA GLU A 451 14.61 -45.07 -21.94
C GLU A 451 14.50 -45.50 -23.41
N SER A 452 13.80 -44.73 -24.26
CA SER A 452 13.69 -45.05 -25.68
C SER A 452 15.03 -44.95 -26.42
N SER A 453 15.89 -44.01 -26.01
CA SER A 453 17.23 -43.85 -26.60
C SER A 453 18.23 -44.94 -26.18
N LYS A 454 17.95 -45.77 -25.16
CA LYS A 454 18.84 -46.85 -24.70
C LYS A 454 18.52 -48.21 -25.31
N LYS A 455 17.42 -48.37 -26.06
CA LYS A 455 17.01 -49.68 -26.64
C LYS A 455 17.32 -49.89 -28.11
N SER A 456 17.93 -48.93 -28.79
CA SER A 456 18.43 -49.14 -30.15
C SER A 456 19.87 -48.65 -30.25
N ASN A 457 20.81 -49.45 -29.76
CA ASN A 457 22.21 -49.29 -30.12
C ASN A 457 22.77 -50.63 -30.58
N GLY A 458 22.89 -50.76 -31.90
CA GLY A 458 23.33 -51.96 -32.60
C GLY A 458 23.80 -51.66 -34.02
N LYS A 459 24.68 -50.64 -34.15
CA LYS A 459 25.75 -50.44 -35.17
C LYS A 459 25.87 -48.97 -35.62
N ASP A 460 26.95 -48.35 -35.17
CA ASP A 460 27.54 -47.08 -35.63
C ASP A 460 28.06 -47.14 -37.10
N PRO A 461 28.53 -46.03 -37.70
CA PRO A 461 28.05 -44.64 -37.61
C PRO A 461 28.00 -43.94 -38.99
N LYS A 462 27.20 -42.87 -39.13
CA LYS A 462 27.55 -41.77 -40.03
C LYS A 462 27.08 -40.43 -39.47
N VAL A 463 28.06 -39.71 -38.95
CA VAL A 463 28.02 -38.29 -38.60
C VAL A 463 27.64 -37.49 -39.84
N ILE A 464 26.56 -36.70 -39.76
CA ILE A 464 26.36 -35.57 -40.67
C ILE A 464 25.89 -34.37 -39.84
N VAL A 465 26.86 -33.50 -39.55
CA VAL A 465 26.66 -32.09 -39.20
C VAL A 465 26.36 -31.35 -40.50
N ILE A 466 25.24 -30.63 -40.62
CA ILE A 466 25.11 -29.58 -41.65
C ILE A 466 24.43 -28.32 -41.09
N SER A 467 25.18 -27.23 -41.23
CA SER A 467 24.87 -25.82 -41.03
C SER A 467 24.13 -25.21 -42.24
N SER A 468 23.46 -24.09 -42.01
CA SER A 468 22.61 -23.28 -42.91
C SER A 468 23.10 -23.00 -44.35
N LYS A 469 22.18 -22.92 -45.33
CA LYS A 469 21.86 -21.71 -46.15
C LYS A 469 20.90 -21.96 -47.35
N ASP A 470 20.01 -20.98 -47.56
CA ASP A 470 19.42 -20.41 -48.79
C ASP A 470 18.82 -21.23 -49.96
N SER A 471 17.56 -20.86 -50.25
CA SER A 471 16.94 -20.55 -51.57
C SER A 471 16.43 -21.63 -52.54
N ALA A 472 15.24 -21.32 -53.10
CA ALA A 472 14.61 -21.76 -54.36
C ALA A 472 13.78 -23.07 -54.40
N GLN A 473 12.45 -22.90 -54.55
CA GLN A 473 11.51 -23.78 -55.29
C GLN A 473 11.83 -23.76 -56.82
N PRO A 474 11.20 -24.56 -57.72
CA PRO A 474 10.12 -25.58 -57.55
C PRO A 474 10.37 -26.93 -58.31
N LEU A 475 9.62 -27.99 -57.99
CA LEU A 475 8.74 -28.76 -58.91
C LEU A 475 8.32 -30.12 -58.34
N LEU A 476 7.10 -30.49 -58.73
CA LEU A 476 6.23 -31.58 -58.30
C LEU A 476 6.79 -33.00 -58.50
N ASP A 477 6.55 -33.87 -57.51
CA ASP A 477 5.87 -35.14 -57.80
C ASP A 477 5.08 -35.62 -56.58
N GLU A 478 3.85 -36.04 -56.84
CA GLU A 478 2.84 -36.50 -55.89
C GLU A 478 3.22 -37.85 -55.29
N VAL A 479 3.45 -37.91 -53.97
CA VAL A 479 3.06 -39.08 -53.16
C VAL A 479 2.54 -38.58 -51.82
N ASP A 480 1.21 -38.61 -51.72
CA ASP A 480 0.43 -38.30 -50.53
C ASP A 480 0.65 -39.37 -49.46
N VAL A 481 1.39 -39.04 -48.40
CA VAL A 481 1.36 -39.77 -47.13
C VAL A 481 1.34 -38.73 -46.01
N SER A 482 0.15 -38.22 -45.72
CA SER A 482 -0.14 -37.47 -44.49
C SER A 482 -0.07 -38.41 -43.29
N VAL A 483 1.09 -38.48 -42.64
CA VAL A 483 1.18 -38.87 -41.23
C VAL A 483 1.36 -37.59 -40.43
N GLU A 484 0.22 -36.98 -40.12
CA GLU A 484 0.11 -35.82 -39.27
C GLU A 484 0.50 -36.24 -37.84
N ILE A 485 1.75 -35.95 -37.43
CA ILE A 485 2.25 -36.28 -36.08
C ILE A 485 1.70 -35.21 -35.12
N PRO A 486 0.69 -35.50 -34.28
CA PRO A 486 0.01 -34.48 -33.47
C PRO A 486 0.89 -33.94 -32.33
N LEU A 487 1.96 -34.69 -31.97
CA LEU A 487 2.86 -34.37 -30.87
C LEU A 487 3.88 -33.28 -31.22
N ILE A 488 4.35 -33.20 -32.47
CA ILE A 488 5.30 -32.16 -32.90
C ILE A 488 4.58 -30.82 -33.05
N ALA A 489 3.35 -30.83 -33.60
CA ALA A 489 2.51 -29.64 -33.66
C ALA A 489 2.21 -29.07 -32.27
N LYS A 490 1.93 -29.94 -31.28
CA LYS A 490 1.69 -29.54 -29.89
C LYS A 490 2.95 -28.96 -29.23
N HIS A 491 4.13 -29.55 -29.46
CA HIS A 491 5.41 -29.03 -28.96
C HIS A 491 5.80 -27.69 -29.61
N LEU A 492 5.54 -27.52 -30.91
CA LEU A 492 5.76 -26.26 -31.62
C LEU A 492 4.78 -25.18 -31.15
N HIS A 493 3.54 -25.55 -30.86
CA HIS A 493 2.54 -24.64 -30.27
C HIS A 493 2.94 -24.19 -28.87
N ILE A 494 3.42 -25.10 -28.01
CA ILE A 494 3.90 -24.77 -26.67
C ILE A 494 5.17 -23.90 -26.75
N GLY A 495 6.11 -24.21 -27.65
CA GLY A 495 7.31 -23.41 -27.87
C GLY A 495 6.99 -21.99 -28.39
N ASN A 496 6.10 -21.87 -29.36
CA ASN A 496 5.63 -20.58 -29.87
C ASN A 496 4.81 -19.81 -28.83
N TYR A 497 4.04 -20.50 -28.00
CA TYR A 497 3.28 -19.90 -26.89
C TYR A 497 4.23 -19.30 -25.84
N VAL A 498 5.21 -20.08 -25.36
CA VAL A 498 6.21 -19.61 -24.38
C VAL A 498 7.09 -18.49 -24.94
N MET A 499 7.48 -18.57 -26.22
CA MET A 499 8.25 -17.50 -26.88
C MET A 499 7.41 -16.22 -27.05
N ASN A 500 6.13 -16.33 -27.43
CA ASN A 500 5.23 -15.18 -27.50
C ASN A 500 4.95 -14.59 -26.11
N GLU A 501 4.84 -15.41 -25.07
CA GLU A 501 4.66 -14.97 -23.68
C GLU A 501 5.90 -14.19 -23.18
N SER A 502 7.11 -14.70 -23.44
CA SER A 502 8.35 -13.99 -23.09
C SER A 502 8.49 -12.65 -23.84
N LYS A 503 8.06 -12.60 -25.11
CA LYS A 503 8.07 -11.39 -25.93
C LYS A 503 7.01 -10.40 -25.44
N ARG A 504 5.81 -10.87 -25.09
CA ARG A 504 4.74 -10.08 -24.47
C ARG A 504 5.17 -9.50 -23.13
N ARG A 505 5.81 -10.29 -22.26
CA ARG A 505 6.37 -9.82 -20.98
C ARG A 505 7.45 -8.75 -21.16
N LYS A 506 8.35 -8.93 -22.14
CA LYS A 506 9.36 -7.89 -22.47
C LYS A 506 8.70 -6.61 -22.96
N ILE A 507 7.71 -6.71 -23.85
CA ILE A 507 6.97 -5.55 -24.35
C ILE A 507 6.26 -4.86 -23.18
N ALA A 508 5.52 -5.59 -22.37
CA ALA A 508 4.81 -5.02 -21.22
C ALA A 508 5.76 -4.37 -20.20
N GLY A 509 6.91 -4.98 -19.92
CA GLY A 509 7.93 -4.38 -19.05
C GLY A 509 8.48 -3.06 -19.60
N TRP A 510 8.77 -2.99 -20.89
CA TRP A 510 9.17 -1.75 -21.55
C TRP A 510 8.06 -0.70 -21.53
N THR A 511 6.80 -1.11 -21.75
CA THR A 511 5.65 -0.21 -21.68
C THR A 511 5.48 0.37 -20.28
N ILE A 512 5.59 -0.43 -19.22
CA ILE A 512 5.53 0.04 -17.83
C ILE A 512 6.65 1.06 -17.56
N MET A 513 7.88 0.76 -17.99
CA MET A 513 9.01 1.68 -17.84
C MET A 513 8.76 3.01 -18.55
N LEU A 514 8.24 2.98 -19.79
CA LEU A 514 7.90 4.19 -20.54
C LEU A 514 6.79 5.00 -19.88
N THR A 515 5.77 4.35 -19.32
CA THR A 515 4.71 5.01 -18.55
C THR A 515 5.30 5.71 -17.32
N CYS A 516 6.19 5.05 -16.58
CA CYS A 516 6.84 5.65 -15.40
C CYS A 516 7.72 6.85 -15.78
N ILE A 517 8.46 6.76 -16.90
CA ILE A 517 9.27 7.88 -17.42
C ILE A 517 8.37 9.04 -17.85
N GLY A 518 7.24 8.74 -18.51
CA GLY A 518 6.25 9.74 -18.90
C GLY A 518 5.67 10.47 -17.69
N GLU A 519 5.33 9.74 -16.63
CA GLU A 519 4.83 10.30 -15.37
C GLU A 519 5.88 11.19 -14.68
N PHE A 520 7.12 10.73 -14.60
CA PHE A 520 8.22 11.52 -14.05
C PHE A 520 8.45 12.82 -14.83
N LEU A 521 8.48 12.75 -16.17
CA LEU A 521 8.63 13.93 -17.04
C LEU A 521 7.46 14.91 -16.90
N LEU A 522 6.24 14.39 -16.78
CA LEU A 522 5.04 15.20 -16.60
C LEU A 522 5.04 15.90 -15.23
N ALA A 523 5.36 15.18 -14.15
CA ALA A 523 5.46 15.75 -12.82
C ALA A 523 6.60 16.78 -12.72
N TYR A 524 7.77 16.48 -13.28
CA TYR A 524 8.92 17.38 -13.29
C TYR A 524 8.64 18.66 -14.10
N SER A 525 8.01 18.53 -15.27
CA SER A 525 7.63 19.69 -16.08
C SER A 525 6.53 20.53 -15.41
N ALA A 526 5.58 19.91 -14.70
CA ALA A 526 4.57 20.64 -13.94
C ALA A 526 5.17 21.41 -12.75
N SER A 527 6.18 20.83 -12.07
CA SER A 527 6.81 21.42 -10.88
C SER A 527 7.88 22.48 -11.20
N SER A 528 8.56 22.36 -12.34
CA SER A 528 9.68 23.26 -12.67
C SER A 528 9.22 24.66 -13.12
N LEU A 529 9.33 25.62 -12.21
CA LEU A 529 9.11 27.05 -12.47
C LEU A 529 10.32 27.76 -13.12
N GLY A 530 11.48 27.10 -13.17
CA GLY A 530 12.73 27.69 -13.67
C GLY A 530 12.94 27.65 -15.18
N PHE A 531 12.11 26.92 -15.94
CA PHE A 531 12.26 26.81 -17.40
C PHE A 531 11.38 27.80 -18.17
N PRO A 532 11.78 28.20 -19.40
CA PRO A 532 10.92 28.94 -20.31
C PRO A 532 9.62 28.17 -20.58
N SER A 533 8.49 28.87 -20.65
CA SER A 533 7.15 28.27 -20.80
C SER A 533 7.06 27.27 -21.97
N PHE A 534 7.76 27.54 -23.09
CA PHE A 534 7.79 26.65 -24.27
C PHE A 534 8.39 25.27 -23.97
N LEU A 535 9.53 25.22 -23.26
CA LEU A 535 10.17 23.97 -22.85
C LEU A 535 9.29 23.19 -21.88
N ARG A 536 8.61 23.90 -20.97
CA ARG A 536 7.69 23.30 -20.00
C ARG A 536 6.51 22.62 -20.69
N TYR A 537 5.85 23.31 -21.62
CA TYR A 537 4.71 22.75 -22.36
C TYR A 537 5.14 21.60 -23.29
N SER A 538 6.32 21.68 -23.91
CA SER A 538 6.86 20.60 -24.73
C SER A 538 7.14 19.34 -23.90
N LEU A 539 7.81 19.48 -22.75
CA LEU A 539 8.08 18.36 -21.84
C LEU A 539 6.78 17.75 -21.28
N CYS A 540 5.80 18.59 -20.93
CA CYS A 540 4.49 18.12 -20.49
C CYS A 540 3.76 17.35 -21.60
N GLY A 541 3.80 17.85 -22.84
CA GLY A 541 3.22 17.16 -23.99
C GLY A 541 3.87 15.80 -24.29
N VAL A 542 5.21 15.72 -24.20
CA VAL A 542 5.94 14.45 -24.36
C VAL A 542 5.60 13.48 -23.23
N GLY A 543 5.60 13.95 -21.97
CA GLY A 543 5.22 13.13 -20.82
C GLY A 543 3.80 12.58 -20.94
N GLY A 544 2.84 13.43 -21.31
CA GLY A 544 1.44 13.03 -21.53
C GLY A 544 1.27 12.03 -22.67
N ALA A 545 1.99 12.21 -23.78
CA ALA A 545 1.97 11.27 -24.90
C ALA A 545 2.54 9.89 -24.53
N LEU A 546 3.63 9.86 -23.73
CA LEU A 546 4.21 8.62 -23.23
C LEU A 546 3.25 7.86 -22.29
N ILE A 547 2.55 8.57 -21.40
CA ILE A 547 1.55 7.97 -20.52
C ILE A 547 0.38 7.42 -21.34
N LEU A 548 -0.17 8.22 -22.27
CA LEU A 548 -1.32 7.82 -23.06
C LEU A 548 -1.00 6.60 -23.94
N SER A 549 0.15 6.64 -24.63
CA SER A 549 0.61 5.50 -25.44
C SER A 549 0.89 4.26 -24.59
N GLY A 550 1.50 4.43 -23.42
CA GLY A 550 1.75 3.33 -22.48
C GLY A 550 0.46 2.68 -21.98
N LEU A 551 -0.53 3.48 -21.60
CA LEU A 551 -1.84 2.99 -21.16
C LEU A 551 -2.60 2.27 -22.28
N VAL A 552 -2.63 2.85 -23.49
CA VAL A 552 -3.26 2.21 -24.65
C VAL A 552 -2.63 0.85 -24.93
N VAL A 553 -1.29 0.76 -24.96
CA VAL A 553 -0.59 -0.51 -25.18
C VAL A 553 -0.88 -1.51 -24.06
N LEU A 554 -0.91 -1.09 -22.79
CA LEU A 554 -1.26 -1.97 -21.67
C LEU A 554 -2.72 -2.47 -21.74
N THR A 555 -3.65 -1.66 -22.23
CA THR A 555 -5.05 -2.09 -22.44
C THR A 555 -5.22 -3.04 -23.63
N CYS A 556 -4.35 -2.95 -24.63
CA CYS A 556 -4.36 -3.83 -25.80
C CYS A 556 -3.64 -5.17 -25.57
N ILE A 557 -2.79 -5.27 -24.55
CA ILE A 557 -2.14 -6.51 -24.16
C ILE A 557 -3.10 -7.30 -23.27
N ASP A 558 -3.47 -8.53 -23.69
CA ASP A 558 -4.25 -9.44 -22.85
C ASP A 558 -3.60 -9.59 -21.48
N GLN A 559 -4.40 -9.71 -20.42
CA GLN A 559 -3.88 -10.00 -19.08
C GLN A 559 -3.51 -11.48 -18.98
N ASP A 560 -2.55 -11.85 -18.14
CA ASP A 560 -2.23 -13.28 -17.93
C ASP A 560 -3.40 -13.96 -17.21
N ASP A 561 -4.26 -14.59 -18.01
CA ASP A 561 -5.44 -15.37 -17.58
C ASP A 561 -5.08 -16.66 -16.82
N ALA A 562 -3.79 -17.01 -16.73
CA ALA A 562 -3.34 -18.29 -16.18
C ALA A 562 -3.53 -18.47 -14.65
N ARG A 563 -4.07 -17.48 -13.93
CA ARG A 563 -4.38 -17.57 -12.48
C ARG A 563 -5.77 -17.05 -12.12
N HIS A 564 -6.75 -17.29 -12.98
CA HIS A 564 -8.15 -16.96 -12.70
C HIS A 564 -8.74 -17.77 -11.54
N SER A 565 -8.78 -17.12 -10.39
CA SER A 565 -9.92 -17.18 -9.48
C SER A 565 -10.27 -15.81 -8.86
N PHE A 566 -9.39 -14.82 -8.94
CA PHE A 566 -9.58 -13.53 -8.23
C PHE A 566 -9.63 -12.27 -9.11
N GLY A 567 -9.57 -12.39 -10.45
CA GLY A 567 -9.79 -11.28 -11.38
C GLY A 567 -11.16 -10.59 -11.23
N HIS A 568 -12.11 -11.24 -10.56
CA HIS A 568 -13.39 -10.64 -10.15
C HIS A 568 -13.29 -9.68 -8.95
N ALA A 569 -12.11 -9.18 -8.54
CA ALA A 569 -12.01 -8.15 -7.51
C ALA A 569 -12.63 -6.80 -7.92
N GLY A 570 -12.60 -6.45 -9.22
CA GLY A 570 -13.46 -5.37 -9.76
C GLY A 570 -14.95 -5.75 -9.74
N GLY A 571 -15.22 -7.04 -9.85
CA GLY A 571 -16.55 -7.64 -9.67
C GLY A 571 -17.05 -7.59 -8.22
N VAL A 572 -16.21 -7.47 -7.19
CA VAL A 572 -16.66 -7.34 -5.79
C VAL A 572 -17.25 -5.96 -5.52
N VAL A 573 -16.73 -4.90 -6.15
CA VAL A 573 -17.30 -3.55 -6.06
C VAL A 573 -18.64 -3.50 -6.81
N VAL A 574 -18.72 -4.11 -8.00
CA VAL A 574 -19.98 -4.29 -8.73
C VAL A 574 -20.94 -5.22 -7.96
N TYR A 575 -20.47 -6.25 -7.28
CA TYR A 575 -21.31 -7.17 -6.51
C TYR A 575 -21.82 -6.55 -5.20
N LEU A 576 -21.00 -5.74 -4.54
CA LEU A 576 -21.38 -5.02 -3.32
C LEU A 576 -22.37 -3.87 -3.59
N PHE A 577 -22.23 -3.15 -4.72
CA PHE A 577 -23.12 -2.04 -5.07
C PHE A 577 -24.30 -2.43 -5.98
N TYR A 578 -24.17 -3.46 -6.82
CA TYR A 578 -25.19 -3.88 -7.81
C TYR A 578 -25.69 -5.33 -7.60
N GLY A 579 -24.82 -6.25 -7.16
CA GLY A 579 -25.14 -7.68 -7.03
C GLY A 579 -26.06 -8.03 -5.85
N ARG A 580 -26.02 -7.26 -4.75
CA ARG A 580 -26.82 -7.55 -3.54
C ARG A 580 -28.32 -7.35 -3.73
N THR A 581 -28.74 -6.52 -4.69
CA THR A 581 -30.14 -6.23 -4.97
C THR A 581 -30.73 -7.02 -6.13
N HIS A 582 -29.92 -7.58 -7.06
CA HIS A 582 -30.42 -8.18 -8.32
C HIS A 582 -29.83 -9.56 -8.73
N SER A 583 -29.07 -10.26 -7.90
CA SER A 583 -28.54 -11.58 -8.28
C SER A 583 -29.55 -12.73 -8.12
N SER A 584 -29.80 -13.50 -9.19
CA SER A 584 -30.68 -14.68 -9.22
C SER A 584 -30.06 -15.96 -8.64
N LEU A 585 -28.91 -15.87 -7.96
CA LEU A 585 -28.13 -17.02 -7.47
C LEU A 585 -28.28 -17.22 -5.95
N ARG A 586 -29.50 -17.10 -5.42
CA ARG A 586 -29.76 -17.46 -4.02
C ARG A 586 -29.72 -18.97 -3.76
N ASP A 587 -29.81 -19.79 -4.81
CA ASP A 587 -29.94 -21.25 -4.69
C ASP A 587 -28.80 -22.05 -5.34
N ALA A 588 -27.66 -21.43 -5.65
CA ALA A 588 -26.52 -22.15 -6.25
C ALA A 588 -25.72 -22.90 -5.19
N VAL A 589 -25.88 -24.23 -5.16
CA VAL A 589 -25.06 -25.15 -4.35
C VAL A 589 -23.65 -25.25 -4.95
N TYR A 590 -22.63 -24.94 -4.15
CA TYR A 590 -21.23 -25.02 -4.54
C TYR A 590 -20.74 -26.48 -4.46
N VAL A 591 -20.33 -27.07 -5.58
CA VAL A 591 -19.76 -28.43 -5.63
C VAL A 591 -18.25 -28.32 -5.90
N PRO A 592 -17.38 -28.93 -5.06
CA PRO A 592 -15.95 -28.97 -5.31
C PRO A 592 -15.61 -29.71 -6.61
N THR A 593 -14.59 -29.24 -7.33
CA THR A 593 -14.13 -29.79 -8.62
C THR A 593 -13.80 -31.29 -8.57
N ALA A 594 -13.47 -31.83 -7.39
CA ALA A 594 -13.26 -33.26 -7.16
C ALA A 594 -14.52 -34.14 -7.33
N HIS A 595 -15.73 -33.56 -7.37
CA HIS A 595 -16.99 -34.28 -7.61
C HIS A 595 -17.65 -33.95 -8.96
N ALA A 596 -17.06 -33.02 -9.74
CA ALA A 596 -17.61 -32.62 -11.03
C ALA A 596 -17.45 -33.72 -12.10
N ASP A 597 -16.34 -34.46 -12.07
CA ASP A 597 -16.08 -35.56 -13.02
C ASP A 597 -16.93 -36.80 -12.75
N GLU A 598 -17.30 -37.05 -11.49
CA GLU A 598 -18.17 -38.18 -11.10
C GLU A 598 -19.61 -37.99 -11.62
N ILE A 599 -20.12 -36.75 -11.61
CA ILE A 599 -21.44 -36.41 -12.15
C ILE A 599 -21.45 -36.46 -13.68
N ARG A 600 -20.34 -36.10 -14.32
CA ARG A 600 -20.21 -36.14 -15.79
C ARG A 600 -20.19 -37.58 -16.33
N HIS A 601 -19.58 -38.52 -15.59
CA HIS A 601 -19.61 -39.94 -15.93
C HIS A 601 -20.92 -40.64 -15.56
N GLY A 602 -21.62 -40.20 -14.51
CA GLY A 602 -22.94 -40.74 -14.15
C GLY A 602 -24.04 -40.44 -15.18
N SER A 603 -23.97 -39.29 -15.86
CA SER A 603 -24.98 -38.89 -16.84
C SER A 603 -24.84 -39.54 -18.23
N ALA A 604 -23.69 -40.18 -18.52
CA ALA A 604 -23.46 -40.87 -19.80
C ALA A 604 -24.08 -42.28 -19.87
N ASN A 605 -24.46 -42.86 -18.72
CA ASN A 605 -25.06 -44.20 -18.63
C ASN A 605 -26.60 -44.22 -18.59
N TYR A 606 -27.26 -43.09 -18.84
CA TYR A 606 -28.73 -43.00 -18.92
C TYR A 606 -29.26 -42.65 -20.32
N VAL A 607 -28.39 -42.65 -21.34
CA VAL A 607 -28.79 -42.59 -22.75
C VAL A 607 -28.03 -43.67 -23.52
N ALA A 608 -28.44 -44.92 -23.30
CA ALA A 608 -28.25 -46.05 -24.21
C ALA A 608 -29.42 -47.02 -24.02
#